data_AF-A0A2H0EPN0-F1
#
_entry.id   AF-A0A2H0EPN0-F1
#
_cell.length_a   1.000
_cell.length_b   1.000
_cell.length_c   1.000
_cell.angle_alpha   90.00
_cell.angle_beta   90.00
_cell.angle_gamma   90.00
#
_symmetry.space_group_name_H-M   'P 1'
#
loop_
_entity.id
_entity.type
_entity.pdbx_description
1 polymer ?
#
loop_
_entity_poly.entity_id
_entity_poly.type
_entity_poly.pdbx_seq_one_letter_code
_entity_poly.pdbx_strand_id
1 'polypeptide(L)' 'MGFGGFLAMAVVILAQVVPFWRILPRAGIPSWVALFAIFPLISLVLLWVMAFKRWPGDDAGRGA' A
#
# COMPACT_ATOMS: atom_id res chain seq x y z
N MET A 1 9.84 7.46 26.33
CA MET A 1 10.31 6.64 25.19
C MET A 1 11.76 7.04 24.90
N GLY A 2 12.73 6.12 25.00
CA GLY A 2 14.13 6.41 24.66
C GLY A 2 14.38 6.36 23.15
N PHE A 3 15.60 6.70 22.70
CA PHE A 3 16.03 6.65 21.30
C PHE A 3 15.67 5.33 20.59
N GLY A 4 15.83 4.19 21.27
CA GLY A 4 15.45 2.88 20.73
C GLY A 4 13.95 2.73 20.44
N GLY A 5 13.08 3.39 21.21
CA GLY A 5 11.63 3.39 20.97
C GLY A 5 11.24 4.17 19.70
N PHE A 6 11.89 5.32 19.47
CA PHE A 6 11.67 6.10 18.25
C PHE A 6 12.19 5.39 17.01
N LEU A 7 13.35 4.73 17.09
CA LEU A 7 13.89 3.91 16.00
C LEU A 7 12.94 2.76 15.66
N ALA A 8 12.45 2.02 16.66
CA ALA A 8 11.49 0.94 16.45
C ALA A 8 10.19 1.44 15.80
N MET A 9 9.67 2.59 16.25
CA MET A 9 8.46 3.18 15.67
C MET A 9 8.67 3.59 14.20
N ALA A 10 9.82 4.18 13.87
CA ALA A 10 10.17 4.52 12.50
C ALA A 10 10.25 3.28 11.59
N VAL A 11 10.87 2.20 12.07
CA VAL A 11 10.95 0.93 11.33
C VAL A 11 9.56 0.36 11.05
N VAL A 12 8.66 0.38 12.03
CA VAL A 12 7.27 -0.09 11.86
C VAL A 12 6.52 0.76 10.82
N ILE A 13 6.63 2.09 10.89
CA ILE A 13 5.99 2.99 9.92
C ILE A 13 6.52 2.73 8.50
N LEU A 14 7.84 2.57 8.35
CA LEU A 14 8.44 2.29 7.05
C LEU A 14 8.01 0.91 6.52
N ALA A 15 8.02 -0.11 7.37
CA ALA A 15 7.55 -1.45 7.02
C ALA A 15 6.08 -1.45 6.57
N GLN A 16 5.25 -0.57 7.16
CA GLN A 16 3.86 -0.38 6.77
C GLN A 16 3.74 0.40 5.45
N VAL A 17 4.45 1.51 5.25
CA VAL A 17 4.26 2.43 4.12
C VAL A 17 4.92 1.93 2.82
N VAL A 18 6.10 1.30 2.93
CA VAL A 18 6.91 0.89 1.76
C VAL A 18 6.17 -0.07 0.82
N PRO A 19 5.46 -1.12 1.30
CA PRO A 19 4.68 -2.00 0.44
C PRO A 19 3.62 -1.23 -0.36
N PHE A 20 2.90 -0.30 0.27
CA PHE A 20 1.89 0.52 -0.40
C PHE A 20 2.53 1.45 -1.44
N TRP A 21 3.69 2.03 -1.12
CA TRP A 21 4.43 2.89 -2.06
C TRP A 21 4.77 2.15 -3.36
N ARG A 22 5.08 0.86 -3.25
CA ARG A 22 5.42 0.00 -4.40
C ARG A 22 4.19 -0.51 -5.15
N ILE A 23 3.09 -0.81 -4.46
CA ILE A 23 1.90 -1.43 -5.08
C ILE A 23 0.97 -0.40 -5.74
N LEU A 24 0.79 0.77 -5.14
CA LEU A 24 -0.17 1.78 -5.61
C LEU A 24 0.11 2.26 -7.05
N PRO A 25 1.37 2.52 -7.46
CA PRO A 25 1.67 2.93 -8.84
C PRO A 25 1.34 1.86 -9.88
N ARG A 26 1.43 0.56 -9.51
CA ARG A 26 1.07 -0.54 -10.41
C ARG A 26 -0.42 -0.56 -10.71
N ALA A 27 -1.23 -0.03 -9.80
CA ALA A 27 -2.66 0.20 -9.99
C ALA A 27 -2.96 1.60 -10.55
N GLY A 28 -1.97 2.40 -10.96
CA GLY A 28 -2.19 3.77 -11.44
C GLY A 28 -2.65 4.75 -10.34
N ILE A 29 -2.39 4.43 -9.06
CA ILE A 29 -2.63 5.33 -7.92
C ILE A 29 -1.29 6.01 -7.58
N PRO A 30 -1.25 7.34 -7.35
CA PRO A 30 0.00 8.04 -7.10
C PRO A 30 0.64 7.60 -5.76
N SER A 31 1.97 7.42 -5.75
CA SER A 31 2.71 6.85 -4.61
C SER A 31 2.54 7.58 -3.28
N TRP A 32 2.34 8.90 -3.30
CA TRP A 32 2.20 9.69 -2.06
C TRP A 32 0.98 9.29 -1.23
N VAL A 33 -0.03 8.65 -1.86
CA VAL A 33 -1.20 8.09 -1.17
C VAL A 33 -0.79 6.99 -0.18
N ALA A 34 0.35 6.33 -0.38
CA ALA A 34 0.88 5.33 0.54
C ALA A 34 1.15 5.88 1.95
N LEU A 35 1.38 7.19 2.11
CA LEU A 35 1.58 7.81 3.41
C LEU A 35 0.34 7.67 4.32
N PHE A 36 -0.86 7.67 3.74
CA PHE A 36 -2.09 7.46 4.51
C PHE A 36 -2.27 6.02 4.98
N ALA A 37 -1.50 5.06 4.46
CA ALA A 37 -1.55 3.67 4.91
C ALA A 37 -1.01 3.48 6.34
N ILE A 38 -0.45 4.53 6.96
CA ILE A 38 -0.14 4.56 8.40
C ILE A 38 -1.41 4.43 9.26
N PHE A 39 -2.57 4.85 8.73
CA PHE A 39 -3.85 4.68 9.40
C PHE A 39 -4.43 3.31 9.04
N PRO A 40 -4.71 2.42 10.02
CA PRO A 40 -5.11 1.05 9.74
C PRO A 40 -6.38 0.95 8.90
N LEU A 41 -7.38 1.81 9.14
CA LEU A 41 -8.60 1.84 8.34
C LEU A 41 -8.37 2.28 6.89
N ILE A 42 -7.52 3.29 6.67
CA ILE A 42 -7.18 3.72 5.31
C ILE A 42 -6.39 2.63 4.60
N SER A 43 -5.46 1.97 5.30
CA SER A 43 -4.71 0.84 4.75
C SER A 43 -5.64 -0.28 4.28
N LEU A 44 -6.70 -0.57 5.04
CA LEU A 44 -7.71 -1.56 4.69
C LEU A 44 -8.52 -1.13 3.46
N VAL A 45 -8.94 0.13 3.39
CA VAL A 45 -9.64 0.68 2.23
C VAL A 45 -8.75 0.63 0.98
N LEU A 46 -7.46 0.98 1.10
CA LEU A 46 -6.52 0.88 -0.02
C LEU A 46 -6.39 -0.56 -0.51
N LEU A 47 -6.24 -1.52 0.40
CA LEU A 47 -6.22 -2.95 0.05
C LEU A 47 -7.53 -3.39 -0.62
N TRP A 48 -8.67 -2.93 -0.11
CA TRP A 48 -9.99 -3.19 -0.70
C TRP A 48 -10.04 -2.68 -2.15
N VAL A 49 -9.66 -1.42 -2.37
CA VAL A 49 -9.59 -0.84 -3.72
C VAL A 49 -8.68 -1.67 -4.62
N MET A 50 -7.49 -2.06 -4.15
CA MET A 50 -6.55 -2.87 -4.93
C MET A 50 -7.08 -4.26 -5.27
N ALA A 51 -7.90 -4.86 -4.40
CA ALA A 51 -8.48 -6.19 -4.59
C ALA A 51 -9.59 -6.21 -5.67
N PHE A 52 -10.39 -5.15 -5.76
CA PHE A 52 -11.51 -5.08 -6.72
C PHE A 52 -11.21 -4.28 -7.99
N LYS A 53 -10.09 -3.54 -8.02
CA LYS A 53 -9.65 -2.85 -9.23
C LYS A 53 -9.18 -3.85 -10.27
N ARG A 54 -9.49 -3.60 -11.55
CA ARG A 54 -9.03 -4.41 -12.68
C ARG A 54 -7.54 -4.19 -12.93
N TRP A 55 -6.79 -5.28 -13.06
CA TRP A 55 -5.35 -5.24 -13.30
C TRP A 55 -5.03 -5.42 -14.80
N PRO A 56 -3.87 -4.93 -15.29
CA PRO A 56 -3.46 -5.03 -16.70
C PRO A 56 -3.30 -6.45 -17.30
N GLY A 57 -3.66 -7.52 -16.56
CA GLY A 57 -3.63 -8.92 -17.03
C GLY A 57 -4.98 -9.62 -17.00
N ASP A 58 -6.03 -9.00 -16.42
CA ASP A 58 -7.36 -9.61 -16.30
C ASP A 58 -8.07 -9.80 -17.66
N ASP A 59 -7.57 -9.13 -18.70
CA ASP A 59 -8.11 -9.18 -20.05
C ASP A 59 -7.48 -10.29 -20.88
N ALA A 60 -6.23 -10.68 -20.57
CA ALA A 60 -5.50 -11.72 -21.29
C ALA A 60 -6.09 -13.13 -21.09
N GLY A 61 -6.71 -13.39 -19.93
CA GLY A 61 -7.32 -14.69 -19.61
C GLY A 61 -8.77 -14.88 -20.06
N ARG A 62 -9.44 -13.84 -20.58
CA ARG A 62 -10.85 -13.92 -21.02
C ARG A 62 -11.02 -14.24 -22.52
N GLY A 63 -9.94 -14.31 -23.28
CA GLY A 63 -9.94 -14.54 -24.73
C GLY A 63 -9.32 -15.87 -25.19
N ALA A 64 -9.03 -16.79 -24.27
CA ALA A 64 -8.44 -18.11 -24.55
C ALA A 64 -9.47 -19.24 -24.40
#